data_AF-A0A9D7KRG0-F1
#
_entry.id   AF-A0A9D7KRG0-F1
#
_cell.length_a   1.000
_cell.length_b   1.000
_cell.length_c   1.000
_cell.angle_alpha   90.00
_cell.angle_beta   90.00
_cell.angle_gamma   90.00
#
_symmetry.space_group_name_H-M   'P 1'
#
loop_
_entity.id
_entity.type
_entity.pdbx_description
1 polymer ?
#
loop_
_entity_poly.entity_id
_entity_poly.type
_entity_poly.pdbx_seq_one_letter_code
_entity_poly.pdbx_strand_id
1 'polypeptide(L)'
;MSTQKDLIGKFFTTFLKEEMHTGSLLRYREKFQQRQIPLYQESLLHLTNGETVWVNILSRFMENNEGEPLVLSIFRDITELKRREAELNEAKEKAEAMNHLKSTFLANMSHELRTPLINIMGYAEILIDEAEDESSQEMLNSILRGR
;
A
#
# COMPACT_ATOMS: atom_id res chain seq x y z
N MET A 1 -9.95 22.93 -22.39
CA MET A 1 -8.63 23.42 -21.91
C MET A 1 -8.70 24.93 -21.79
N SER A 2 -8.49 25.48 -20.61
CA SER A 2 -8.41 26.94 -20.40
C SER A 2 -7.11 27.46 -21.00
N THR A 3 -7.13 28.58 -21.72
CA THR A 3 -5.92 29.19 -22.27
C THR A 3 -5.22 30.03 -21.20
N GLN A 4 -3.92 30.34 -21.39
CA GLN A 4 -3.16 31.20 -20.45
C GLN A 4 -3.86 32.55 -20.20
N LYS A 5 -4.53 33.13 -21.21
CA LYS A 5 -5.31 34.37 -21.08
C LYS A 5 -6.53 34.23 -20.17
N ASP A 6 -7.10 33.03 -20.04
CA ASP A 6 -8.27 32.77 -19.21
C ASP A 6 -7.94 32.61 -17.72
N LEU A 7 -6.65 32.43 -17.40
CA LEU A 7 -6.11 32.20 -16.06
C LEU A 7 -5.66 33.49 -15.37
N ILE A 8 -5.17 34.47 -16.12
CA ILE A 8 -4.63 35.73 -15.56
C ILE A 8 -5.77 36.54 -14.93
N GLY A 9 -5.55 37.03 -13.71
CA GLY A 9 -6.50 37.86 -12.96
C GLY A 9 -7.61 37.08 -12.24
N LYS A 10 -7.64 35.75 -12.35
CA LYS A 10 -8.57 34.90 -11.59
C LYS A 10 -7.87 34.25 -10.41
N PHE A 11 -8.61 34.07 -9.31
CA PHE A 11 -8.12 33.26 -8.19
C PHE A 11 -8.05 31.79 -8.61
N PHE A 12 -7.01 31.08 -8.15
CA PHE A 12 -6.89 29.63 -8.38
C PHE A 12 -8.11 28.85 -7.85
N THR A 13 -8.79 29.38 -6.84
CA THR A 13 -10.01 28.81 -6.28
C THR A 13 -11.17 28.75 -7.27
N THR A 14 -11.14 29.54 -8.34
CA THR A 14 -12.17 29.55 -9.40
C THR A 14 -12.25 28.22 -10.16
N PHE A 15 -11.20 27.40 -10.10
CA PHE A 15 -11.16 26.09 -10.74
C PHE A 15 -11.63 24.95 -9.83
N LEU A 16 -11.91 25.25 -8.56
CA LEU A 16 -12.43 24.29 -7.58
C LEU A 16 -13.97 24.28 -7.62
N LYS A 17 -14.64 23.34 -6.96
CA LYS A 17 -16.09 23.39 -6.80
C LYS A 17 -16.52 24.58 -5.93
N GLU A 18 -17.64 25.20 -6.29
CA GLU A 18 -18.16 26.47 -5.73
C GLU A 18 -18.32 26.46 -4.20
N GLU A 19 -18.75 25.32 -3.64
CA GLU A 19 -18.88 25.08 -2.20
C GLU A 19 -17.56 25.27 -1.44
N MET A 20 -16.42 25.12 -2.13
CA MET A 20 -15.09 25.24 -1.56
C MET A 20 -14.47 26.64 -1.77
N HIS A 21 -15.12 27.55 -2.51
CA HIS A 21 -14.51 28.81 -2.95
C HIS A 21 -14.27 29.77 -1.78
N THR A 22 -15.31 30.09 -1.02
CA THR A 22 -15.25 31.14 0.01
C THR A 22 -14.38 30.72 1.18
N GLY A 23 -14.51 29.47 1.64
CA GLY A 23 -13.72 28.93 2.74
C GLY A 23 -12.23 28.77 2.39
N SER A 24 -11.92 28.29 1.18
CA SER A 24 -10.53 28.07 0.76
C SER A 24 -9.80 29.38 0.52
N LEU A 25 -10.46 30.37 -0.09
CA LEU A 25 -9.84 31.67 -0.36
C LEU A 25 -9.56 32.43 0.94
N LEU A 26 -10.48 32.39 1.91
CA LEU A 26 -10.30 33.05 3.21
C LEU A 26 -9.12 32.45 3.99
N ARG A 27 -9.05 31.12 4.07
CA ARG A 27 -7.93 30.41 4.71
C ARG A 27 -6.60 30.68 4.02
N TYR A 28 -6.59 30.71 2.68
CA TYR A 28 -5.39 31.03 1.92
C TYR A 28 -4.92 32.46 2.20
N ARG A 29 -5.85 33.43 2.20
CA ARG A 29 -5.54 34.84 2.49
C ARG A 29 -4.96 35.02 3.90
N GLU A 30 -5.55 34.36 4.89
CA GLU A 30 -5.04 34.36 6.27
C GLU A 30 -3.60 33.82 6.34
N LYS A 31 -3.36 32.63 5.74
CA LYS A 31 -2.02 32.04 5.69
C LYS A 31 -1.02 32.90 4.93
N PHE A 32 -1.45 33.57 3.86
CA PHE A 32 -0.61 34.50 3.11
C PHE A 32 -0.18 35.68 3.98
N GLN A 33 -1.13 36.32 4.68
CA GLN A 33 -0.86 37.44 5.58
C GLN A 33 0.07 37.06 6.74
N GLN A 34 -0.09 35.84 7.27
CA GLN A 34 0.75 35.32 8.34
C GLN A 34 2.10 34.75 7.85
N ARG A 35 2.36 34.73 6.54
CA ARG A 35 3.50 34.04 5.91
C ARG A 35 3.61 32.55 6.30
N GLN A 36 2.47 31.87 6.44
CA GLN A 36 2.33 30.47 6.85
C GLN A 36 1.77 29.56 5.74
N ILE A 37 1.97 29.91 4.48
CA ILE A 37 1.64 28.99 3.39
C ILE A 37 2.63 27.80 3.44
N PRO A 38 2.16 26.55 3.52
CA PRO A 38 3.03 25.39 3.54
C PRO A 38 3.93 25.33 2.31
N LEU A 39 5.21 25.00 2.50
CA LEU A 39 6.13 24.78 1.40
C LEU A 39 5.65 23.64 0.50
N TYR A 40 5.17 22.55 1.11
CA TYR A 40 4.72 21.35 0.46
C TYR A 40 3.39 20.90 1.08
N GLN A 41 2.41 20.57 0.24
CA GLN A 41 1.19 19.91 0.66
C GLN A 41 0.64 19.03 -0.47
N GLU A 42 0.01 17.92 -0.12
CA GLU A 42 -0.82 17.13 -1.04
C GLU A 42 -2.27 17.34 -0.69
N SER A 43 -3.12 17.48 -1.72
CA SER A 43 -4.54 17.72 -1.52
C SER A 43 -5.35 17.09 -2.64
N LEU A 44 -6.54 16.63 -2.29
CA LEU A 44 -7.54 16.19 -3.24
C LEU A 44 -8.36 17.40 -3.68
N LEU A 45 -8.26 17.76 -4.96
CA LEU A 45 -9.03 18.86 -5.52
C LEU A 45 -10.24 18.33 -6.29
N HIS A 46 -11.39 18.93 -6.03
CA HIS A 46 -12.60 18.73 -6.82
C HIS A 46 -12.72 19.89 -7.80
N LEU A 47 -12.53 19.60 -9.08
CA LEU A 47 -12.53 20.59 -10.15
C LEU A 47 -13.97 20.94 -10.55
N THR A 48 -14.15 22.12 -11.17
CA THR A 48 -15.46 22.57 -11.68
C THR A 48 -16.04 21.67 -12.77
N ASN A 49 -15.19 20.96 -13.52
CA ASN A 49 -15.63 19.99 -14.54
C ASN A 49 -16.15 18.66 -13.93
N GLY A 50 -16.13 18.52 -12.60
CA GLY A 50 -16.57 17.32 -11.89
C GLY A 50 -15.46 16.30 -11.63
N GLU A 51 -14.28 16.46 -12.24
CA GLU A 51 -13.14 15.59 -11.98
C GLU A 51 -12.58 15.81 -10.57
N THR A 52 -11.96 14.77 -10.04
CA THR A 52 -11.26 14.81 -8.76
C THR A 52 -9.82 14.37 -8.98
N VAL A 53 -8.88 15.26 -8.67
CA VAL A 53 -7.45 15.05 -8.93
C VAL A 53 -6.67 15.20 -7.64
N TRP A 54 -5.77 14.25 -7.38
CA TRP A 54 -4.76 14.44 -6.35
C TRP A 54 -3.69 15.36 -6.90
N VAL A 55 -3.41 16.43 -6.16
CA VAL A 55 -2.33 17.35 -6.52
C VAL A 55 -1.31 17.44 -5.41
N ASN A 56 -0.06 17.52 -5.82
CA ASN A 56 0.99 18.07 -5.01
C ASN A 56 1.11 19.58 -5.28
N ILE A 57 1.16 20.38 -4.22
CA ILE A 57 1.28 21.83 -4.28
C ILE A 57 2.57 22.22 -3.58
N LEU A 58 3.50 22.78 -4.35
CA LEU A 58 4.72 23.39 -3.84
C LEU A 58 4.55 24.91 -3.88
N SER A 59 4.73 25.60 -2.76
CA SER A 59 4.55 27.06 -2.68
C SER A 59 5.76 27.74 -2.06
N ARG A 60 6.19 28.87 -2.64
CA ARG A 60 7.29 29.68 -2.11
C ARG A 60 6.94 31.16 -2.10
N PHE A 61 7.20 31.81 -0.98
CA PHE A 61 7.15 33.27 -0.89
C PHE A 61 8.30 33.90 -1.66
N MET A 62 8.00 34.97 -2.37
CA MET A 62 8.92 35.81 -3.10
C MET A 62 8.53 37.27 -2.89
N GLU A 63 9.36 38.20 -3.34
CA GLU A 63 9.05 39.63 -3.33
C GLU A 63 9.15 40.15 -4.76
N ASN A 64 8.27 41.07 -5.14
CA ASN A 64 8.38 41.76 -6.42
C ASN A 64 9.44 42.87 -6.35
N ASN A 65 9.64 43.60 -7.45
CA ASN A 65 10.61 44.71 -7.52
C ASN A 65 10.29 45.87 -6.57
N GLU A 66 9.06 45.95 -6.05
CA GLU A 66 8.57 46.97 -5.14
C GLU A 66 8.59 46.50 -3.67
N GLY A 67 9.07 45.28 -3.40
CA GLY A 67 9.13 44.68 -2.06
C GLY A 67 7.81 44.07 -1.58
N GLU A 68 6.79 43.99 -2.43
CA GLU A 68 5.52 43.37 -2.07
C GLU A 68 5.62 41.84 -2.08
N PRO A 69 5.05 41.16 -1.07
CA PRO A 69 5.09 39.70 -1.02
C PRO A 69 4.25 39.08 -2.14
N LEU A 70 4.81 38.06 -2.78
CA LEU A 70 4.17 37.20 -3.76
C LEU A 70 4.32 35.74 -3.35
N VAL A 71 3.48 34.87 -3.90
CA VAL A 71 3.64 33.43 -3.77
C VAL A 71 3.66 32.79 -5.15
N LEU A 72 4.72 32.05 -5.42
CA LEU A 72 4.79 31.13 -6.54
C LEU A 72 4.31 29.76 -6.07
N SER A 73 3.22 29.26 -6.65
CA SER A 73 2.70 27.91 -6.41
C SER A 73 2.74 27.06 -7.67
N ILE A 74 3.25 25.84 -7.56
CA ILE A 74 3.27 24.83 -8.62
C ILE A 74 2.33 23.70 -8.20
N PHE A 75 1.41 23.35 -9.08
CA PHE A 75 0.46 22.25 -8.91
C PHE A 75 0.88 21.12 -9.84
N ARG A 76 1.14 19.94 -9.28
CA ARG A 76 1.44 18.74 -10.03
C ARG A 76 0.35 17.72 -9.78
N ASP A 77 -0.29 17.23 -10.85
CA ASP A 77 -1.18 16.08 -10.75
C ASP A 77 -0.36 14.84 -10.37
N ILE A 78 -0.77 14.19 -9.27
CA ILE A 78 -0.17 12.96 -8.73
C ILE A 78 -1.21 11.84 -8.63
N THR A 79 -2.34 11.96 -9.32
CA THR A 79 -3.44 10.99 -9.28
C THR A 79 -2.97 9.61 -9.73
N GLU A 80 -2.21 9.55 -10.83
CA GLU A 80 -1.66 8.29 -11.32
C GLU A 80 -0.63 7.69 -10.34
N LEU A 81 0.19 8.55 -9.70
CA LEU A 81 1.14 8.11 -8.68
C LEU A 81 0.42 7.47 -7.51
N LYS A 82 -0.63 8.12 -6.97
CA LYS A 82 -1.45 7.57 -5.88
C LYS A 82 -2.13 6.26 -6.27
N ARG A 83 -2.60 6.13 -7.52
CA ARG A 83 -3.21 4.88 -8.00
C ARG A 83 -2.20 3.74 -8.01
N ARG A 84 -0.99 3.98 -8.54
CA ARG A 84 0.08 2.98 -8.56
C ARG A 84 0.57 2.60 -7.16
N GLU A 85 0.65 3.56 -6.24
CA GLU A 85 0.97 3.29 -4.82
C GLU A 85 -0.07 2.38 -4.17
N ALA A 86 -1.35 2.62 -4.41
CA ALA A 86 -2.43 1.78 -3.89
C ALA A 86 -2.40 0.36 -4.49
N GLU A 87 -2.25 0.24 -5.81
CA GLU A 87 -2.12 -1.04 -6.51
C GLU A 87 -0.92 -1.85 -5.98
N LEU A 88 0.22 -1.19 -5.76
CA LEU A 88 1.42 -1.84 -5.20
C LEU A 88 1.21 -2.30 -3.76
N ASN A 89 0.56 -1.49 -2.93
CA ASN A 89 0.29 -1.86 -1.54
C ASN A 89 -0.65 -3.07 -1.46
N GLU A 90 -1.72 -3.09 -2.26
CA GLU A 90 -2.64 -4.22 -2.33
C GLU A 90 -1.93 -5.51 -2.78
N ALA A 91 -1.10 -5.42 -3.83
CA ALA A 91 -0.32 -6.57 -4.30
C ALA A 91 0.64 -7.11 -3.23
N LYS A 92 1.27 -6.22 -2.46
CA LYS A 92 2.15 -6.58 -1.35
C LYS A 92 1.38 -7.28 -0.24
N GLU A 93 0.27 -6.71 0.22
CA GLU A 93 -0.58 -7.30 1.28
C GLU A 93 -1.07 -8.70 0.87
N LYS A 94 -1.49 -8.86 -0.39
CA LYS A 94 -1.89 -10.16 -0.93
C LYS A 94 -0.74 -11.17 -0.92
N ALA A 95 0.46 -10.75 -1.32
CA ALA A 95 1.64 -11.61 -1.31
C ALA A 95 2.03 -12.04 0.12
N GLU A 96 1.99 -11.12 1.08
CA GLU A 96 2.28 -11.40 2.48
C GLU A 96 1.24 -12.36 3.09
N ALA A 97 -0.04 -12.13 2.83
CA ALA A 97 -1.11 -13.02 3.28
C ALA A 97 -0.96 -14.44 2.71
N MET A 98 -0.68 -14.57 1.40
CA MET A 98 -0.43 -15.88 0.78
C MET A 98 0.80 -16.58 1.37
N ASN A 99 1.88 -15.84 1.61
CA ASN A 99 3.10 -16.42 2.17
C ASN A 99 2.89 -16.90 3.61
N HIS A 100 2.13 -16.12 4.40
CA HIS A 100 1.73 -16.52 5.74
C HIS A 100 0.87 -17.78 5.71
N LEU A 101 -0.18 -17.81 4.88
CA LEU A 101 -1.05 -18.98 4.70
C LEU A 101 -0.26 -20.22 4.27
N LYS A 102 0.66 -20.07 3.31
CA LYS A 102 1.53 -21.15 2.85
C LYS A 102 2.40 -21.69 3.99
N SER A 103 3.01 -20.80 4.77
CA SER A 103 3.88 -21.19 5.88
C SER A 103 3.11 -21.93 6.96
N THR A 104 1.96 -21.38 7.37
CA THR A 104 1.07 -22.00 8.37
C THR A 104 0.54 -23.33 7.89
N PHE A 105 0.13 -23.43 6.61
CA PHE A 105 -0.32 -24.68 6.02
C PHE A 105 0.78 -25.74 6.04
N LEU A 106 1.99 -25.42 5.57
CA LEU A 106 3.11 -26.37 5.54
C LEU A 106 3.53 -26.80 6.95
N ALA A 107 3.57 -25.87 7.91
CA ALA A 107 3.87 -26.19 9.30
C ALA A 107 2.82 -27.15 9.88
N ASN A 108 1.54 -26.82 9.72
CA ASN A 108 0.44 -27.64 10.25
C ASN A 108 0.41 -29.02 9.60
N MET A 109 0.51 -29.11 8.26
CA MET A 109 0.58 -30.38 7.56
C MET A 109 1.78 -31.22 8.00
N SER A 110 2.95 -30.61 8.21
CA SER A 110 4.12 -31.33 8.71
C SER A 110 3.89 -31.90 10.12
N HIS A 111 3.25 -31.13 11.00
CA HIS A 111 2.90 -31.59 12.35
C HIS A 111 1.85 -32.70 12.32
N GLU A 112 0.80 -32.55 11.51
CA GLU A 112 -0.28 -33.52 11.41
C GLU A 112 0.15 -34.82 10.73
N LEU A 113 1.11 -34.79 9.80
CA LEU A 113 1.69 -35.99 9.19
C LEU A 113 2.69 -36.70 10.11
N ARG A 114 3.39 -35.96 10.99
CA ARG A 114 4.37 -36.53 11.92
C ARG A 114 3.72 -37.52 12.90
N THR A 115 2.58 -37.17 13.49
CA THR A 115 1.90 -38.02 14.48
C THR A 115 1.51 -39.41 13.94
N PRO A 116 0.77 -39.55 12.82
CA PRO A 116 0.42 -40.86 12.28
C PRO A 116 1.66 -41.63 11.81
N LEU A 117 2.68 -40.95 11.26
CA LEU A 117 3.93 -41.60 10.86
C LEU A 117 4.69 -42.16 12.06
N ILE A 118 4.78 -41.41 13.16
CA ILE A 118 5.35 -41.90 14.43
C ILE A 118 4.60 -43.14 14.92
N ASN A 119 3.27 -43.13 14.85
CA ASN A 119 2.47 -44.30 15.27
C ASN A 119 2.75 -45.52 14.38
N ILE A 120 2.80 -45.35 13.05
CA ILE A 120 3.12 -46.43 12.10
C ILE A 120 4.51 -47.01 12.38
N MET A 121 5.50 -46.16 12.61
CA MET A 121 6.85 -46.61 12.98
C MET A 121 6.85 -47.37 14.30
N GLY A 122 6.20 -46.86 15.34
CA GLY A 122 6.11 -47.53 16.64
C GLY A 122 5.45 -48.90 16.55
N TYR A 123 4.37 -49.04 15.76
CA TYR A 123 3.77 -50.36 15.50
C TYR A 123 4.71 -51.29 14.73
N ALA A 124 5.46 -50.77 13.74
CA ALA A 124 6.43 -51.58 13.01
C ALA A 124 7.60 -52.06 13.90
N GLU A 125 8.05 -51.24 14.86
CA GLU A 125 9.06 -51.62 15.87
C GLU A 125 8.55 -52.68 16.86
N ILE A 126 7.25 -52.74 17.14
CA ILE A 126 6.70 -53.83 17.97
C ILE A 126 6.58 -55.12 17.13
N LEU A 127 6.10 -55.00 15.89
CA LEU A 127 5.87 -56.14 15.01
C LEU A 127 7.16 -56.81 14.54
N ILE A 128 8.29 -56.11 14.47
CA ILE A 128 9.58 -56.70 14.07
C ILE A 128 10.06 -57.74 15.10
N ASP A 129 9.78 -57.51 16.39
CA ASP A 129 10.13 -58.43 17.48
C ASP A 129 9.24 -59.69 17.49
N GLU A 130 8.04 -59.60 16.92
CA GLU A 130 7.08 -60.71 16.79
C GLU A 130 7.16 -61.45 15.44
N ALA A 131 7.92 -60.92 14.47
CA ALA A 131 8.00 -61.48 13.13
C ALA A 131 8.90 -62.75 13.08
N GLU A 132 8.31 -63.88 12.69
CA GLU A 132 9.00 -65.18 12.65
C GLU A 132 9.69 -65.49 11.29
N ASP A 133 9.28 -64.84 10.20
CA ASP A 133 9.83 -65.08 8.86
C ASP A 133 10.67 -63.91 8.33
N GLU A 134 11.71 -64.23 7.55
CA GLU A 134 12.65 -63.24 6.99
C GLU A 134 11.97 -62.22 6.08
N SER A 135 10.90 -62.58 5.38
CA SER A 135 10.21 -61.67 4.44
C SER A 135 9.44 -60.57 5.18
N SER A 136 8.74 -60.92 6.26
CA SER A 136 8.08 -59.96 7.15
C SER A 136 9.08 -59.03 7.83
N GLN A 137 10.24 -59.57 8.26
CA GLN A 137 11.32 -58.77 8.84
C GLN A 137 11.92 -57.79 7.82
N GLU A 138 12.11 -58.19 6.57
CA GLU A 138 12.61 -57.31 5.50
C GLU A 138 11.62 -56.17 5.18
N MET A 139 10.32 -56.45 5.16
CA MET A 139 9.28 -55.45 4.89
C MET A 139 9.20 -54.41 6.01
N LEU A 140 9.19 -54.84 7.27
CA LEU A 140 9.19 -53.95 8.44
C LEU A 140 10.47 -53.10 8.51
N ASN A 141 11.63 -53.71 8.24
CA ASN A 141 12.90 -52.96 8.15
C ASN A 141 12.88 -51.90 7.03
N SER A 142 12.18 -52.15 5.92
CA SER A 142 12.03 -51.18 4.84
C SER A 142 11.19 -49.96 5.26
N ILE A 143 10.16 -50.17 6.08
CA ILE A 143 9.36 -49.09 6.69
C ILE A 143 10.21 -48.26 7.66
N LEU A 144 11.05 -48.91 8.49
CA LEU A 144 11.87 -48.25 9.52
C LEU A 144 13.10 -47.50 8.96
N ARG A 145 13.58 -47.87 7.76
CA ARG A 145 14.73 -47.24 7.08
C ARG A 145 14.40 -45.97 6.30
N GLY A 146 13.12 -45.67 6.05
CA GLY A 146 12.66 -44.50 5.29
C GLY A 146 12.82 -43.13 5.97
N ARG A 147 13.85 -42.95 6.81
CA ARG A 147 14.17 -41.68 7.49
C ARG A 147 14.92 -40.71 6.61
#